data_AF-A0A0D6ML88-F1
#
_entry.id   AF-A0A0D6ML88-F1
#
_cell.length_a   1.000
_cell.length_b   1.000
_cell.length_c   1.000
_cell.angle_alpha   90.00
_cell.angle_beta   90.00
_cell.angle_gamma   90.00
#
_symmetry.space_group_name_H-M   'P 1'
#
loop_
_entity.id
_entity.type
_entity.pdbx_description
1 polymer ?
#
loop_
_entity_poly.entity_id
_entity_poly.type
_entity_poly.pdbx_seq_one_letter_code
_entity_poly.pdbx_strand_id
1 'polypeptide(L)'
;MAQGVLGALIASVLTSAILTEVFHEGPLFLAGVLFVIVAATCSGFVLARLGVMPGTTALWGSSPGAATAMTLMSEAYGGDMRLVAFMQYARVLCVAISATVVARLWGHAANGAVTHGGAGSWRALIETVVVIAVGVAIARRLHRPAAQLMLPLILCVALQDTGMLVIALPSWLLIVAYTILGWGIGLRFTPAIVRHAAKSMPFVLLAIGCLMAVSGIMAAILVRWEHVTPLTAFLATSPGGEDTVAIIAASCPDVNMSFVMAMQTVRFVLVLFTGPGLARLFARWLA
;
A
#
# COMPACT_ATOMS: atom_id res chain seq x y z
N MET A 1 -15.52 7.48 9.40
CA MET A 1 -15.74 8.13 8.08
C MET A 1 -14.45 8.22 7.29
N ALA A 2 -13.38 8.86 7.79
CA ALA A 2 -12.11 8.94 7.06
C ALA A 2 -11.52 7.57 6.62
N GLN A 3 -11.57 6.55 7.48
CA GLN A 3 -11.18 5.17 7.10
C GLN A 3 -12.05 4.57 5.99
N GLY A 4 -13.33 4.96 5.91
CA GLY A 4 -14.24 4.49 4.88
C GLY A 4 -14.01 5.18 3.53
N VAL A 5 -13.62 6.46 3.54
CA VAL A 5 -13.13 7.17 2.33
C VAL A 5 -11.89 6.48 1.78
N LEU A 6 -10.95 6.08 2.66
CA LEU A 6 -9.79 5.29 2.25
C LEU A 6 -10.19 3.92 1.68
N GLY A 7 -11.18 3.25 2.29
CA GLY A 7 -11.73 2.00 1.75
C GLY A 7 -12.33 2.16 0.35
N ALA A 8 -13.07 3.25 0.11
CA ALA A 8 -13.61 3.56 -1.22
C ALA A 8 -12.51 3.92 -2.23
N LEU A 9 -11.44 4.61 -1.79
CA LEU A 9 -10.27 4.89 -2.64
C LEU A 9 -9.64 3.57 -3.10
N ILE A 10 -9.40 2.66 -2.16
CA ILE A 10 -8.86 1.33 -2.48
C ILE A 10 -9.78 0.58 -3.45
N ALA A 11 -11.09 0.65 -3.21
CA ALA A 11 -12.08 0.04 -4.09
C ALA A 11 -12.06 0.62 -5.52
N SER A 12 -11.80 1.93 -5.68
CA SER A 12 -11.73 2.56 -6.99
C SER A 12 -10.55 2.08 -7.84
N VAL A 13 -9.47 1.63 -7.19
CA VAL A 13 -8.32 1.03 -7.88
C VAL A 13 -8.60 -0.44 -8.19
N LEU A 14 -9.42 -1.11 -7.38
CA LEU A 14 -9.87 -2.49 -7.59
C LEU A 14 -10.92 -2.59 -8.71
N THR A 15 -10.45 -2.73 -9.95
CA THR A 15 -11.32 -2.93 -11.13
C THR A 15 -11.21 -4.36 -11.66
N SER A 16 -12.27 -4.87 -12.29
CA SER A 16 -12.28 -6.16 -13.01
C SER A 16 -11.16 -6.28 -14.04
N ALA A 17 -10.71 -5.16 -14.60
CA ALA A 17 -9.54 -5.06 -15.47
C ALA A 17 -8.25 -5.62 -14.85
N ILE A 18 -8.04 -5.44 -13.54
CA ILE A 18 -6.86 -5.96 -12.85
C ILE A 18 -6.93 -7.48 -12.70
N LEU A 19 -8.13 -8.02 -12.49
CA LEU A 19 -8.33 -9.47 -12.44
C LEU A 19 -8.04 -10.09 -13.82
N THR A 20 -8.52 -9.48 -14.91
CA THR A 20 -8.21 -9.96 -16.27
C THR A 20 -6.73 -9.87 -16.58
N GLU A 21 -6.04 -8.82 -16.12
CA GLU A 21 -4.59 -8.67 -16.30
C GLU A 21 -3.82 -9.78 -15.56
N VAL A 22 -4.22 -10.12 -14.32
CA VAL A 22 -3.63 -11.24 -13.56
C VAL A 22 -3.79 -12.57 -14.30
N PHE A 23 -4.92 -12.79 -14.96
CA PHE A 23 -5.15 -14.01 -15.73
C PHE A 23 -4.35 -14.03 -17.04
N HIS A 24 -4.07 -12.87 -17.64
CA HIS A 24 -3.34 -12.74 -18.91
C HIS A 24 -1.81 -12.75 -18.75
N GLU A 25 -1.27 -12.07 -17.74
CA GLU A 25 0.18 -11.89 -17.48
C GLU A 25 0.86 -13.15 -16.88
N GLY A 26 0.09 -14.21 -16.59
CA GLY A 26 0.62 -15.56 -16.36
C GLY A 26 1.30 -15.83 -15.01
N PRO A 27 1.95 -17.02 -14.86
CA PRO A 27 2.52 -17.48 -13.60
C PRO A 27 3.70 -16.66 -13.07
N LEU A 28 4.45 -15.99 -13.95
CA LEU A 28 5.63 -15.21 -13.59
C LEU A 28 5.25 -13.94 -12.82
N PHE A 29 4.17 -13.26 -13.25
CA PHE A 29 3.57 -12.14 -12.53
C PHE A 29 3.19 -12.53 -11.09
N LEU A 30 2.45 -13.63 -10.94
CA LEU A 30 2.02 -14.12 -9.64
C LEU A 30 3.22 -14.51 -8.76
N ALA A 31 4.23 -15.15 -9.35
CA ALA A 31 5.47 -15.51 -8.66
C ALA A 31 6.21 -14.26 -8.16
N GLY A 32 6.28 -13.19 -8.97
CA GLY A 32 6.86 -11.90 -8.58
C GLY A 32 6.15 -11.27 -7.39
N VAL A 33 4.82 -11.22 -7.43
CA VAL A 33 4.00 -10.68 -6.34
C VAL A 33 4.17 -11.51 -5.05
N LEU A 34 4.06 -12.83 -5.15
CA LEU A 34 4.24 -13.74 -4.00
C LEU A 34 5.65 -13.62 -3.42
N PHE A 35 6.66 -13.52 -4.26
CA PHE A 35 8.05 -13.35 -3.85
C PHE A 35 8.25 -12.08 -3.02
N VAL A 36 7.69 -10.94 -3.45
CA VAL A 36 7.76 -9.68 -2.69
C VAL A 36 7.03 -9.79 -1.36
N ILE A 37 5.85 -10.44 -1.34
CA ILE A 37 5.08 -10.68 -0.10
C ILE A 37 5.88 -11.54 0.88
N VAL A 38 6.50 -12.63 0.40
CA VAL A 38 7.34 -13.51 1.22
C VAL A 38 8.56 -12.75 1.73
N ALA A 39 9.26 -12.01 0.87
CA ALA A 39 10.43 -11.23 1.27
C ALA A 39 10.08 -10.17 2.34
N ALA A 40 8.96 -9.48 2.18
CA ALA A 40 8.47 -8.50 3.16
C ALA A 40 8.03 -9.16 4.48
N THR A 41 7.41 -10.34 4.41
CA THR A 41 7.02 -11.12 5.58
C THR A 41 8.25 -11.63 6.33
N CYS A 42 9.25 -12.13 5.62
CA CYS A 42 10.53 -12.54 6.19
C CYS A 42 11.29 -11.38 6.84
N SER A 43 11.32 -10.20 6.20
CA SER A 43 11.97 -9.03 6.81
C SER A 43 11.25 -8.56 8.08
N GLY A 44 9.91 -8.58 8.08
CA GLY A 44 9.10 -8.34 9.28
C GLY A 44 9.36 -9.37 10.39
N PHE A 45 9.47 -10.65 10.03
CA PHE A 45 9.82 -11.73 10.97
C PHE A 45 11.19 -11.51 11.61
N VAL A 46 12.21 -11.18 10.81
CA VAL A 46 13.57 -10.94 11.30
C VAL A 46 13.60 -9.73 12.24
N LEU A 47 12.93 -8.63 11.88
CA LEU A 47 12.84 -7.44 12.75
C LEU A 47 12.13 -7.74 14.08
N ALA A 48 11.08 -8.56 14.06
CA ALA A 48 10.40 -9.02 15.27
C ALA A 48 11.32 -9.92 16.11
N ARG A 49 12.00 -10.88 15.49
CA ARG A 49 12.85 -11.86 16.19
C ARG A 49 14.08 -11.22 16.83
N LEU A 50 14.64 -10.19 16.20
CA LEU A 50 15.74 -9.38 16.75
C LEU A 50 15.29 -8.41 17.85
N GLY A 51 13.99 -8.34 18.18
CA GLY A 51 13.47 -7.44 19.21
C GLY A 51 13.51 -5.96 18.82
N VAL A 52 13.69 -5.65 17.53
CA VAL A 52 13.76 -4.26 17.02
C VAL A 52 12.38 -3.60 17.05
N MET A 53 11.33 -4.38 16.78
CA MET A 53 9.93 -3.94 16.79
C MET A 53 9.05 -4.98 17.47
N PRO A 54 7.94 -4.57 18.14
CA PRO A 54 6.95 -5.50 18.66
C PRO A 54 6.35 -6.38 17.55
N GLY A 55 6.00 -7.63 17.86
CA GLY A 55 5.69 -8.69 16.88
C GLY A 55 4.83 -8.26 15.69
N THR A 56 3.54 -7.97 15.91
CA THR A 56 2.63 -7.60 14.81
C THR A 56 2.97 -6.26 14.18
N THR A 57 3.56 -5.32 14.93
CA THR A 57 4.09 -4.04 14.41
C THR A 57 5.13 -4.25 13.32
N ALA A 58 6.07 -5.17 13.52
CA ALA A 58 7.12 -5.46 12.55
C ALA A 58 6.54 -5.99 11.23
N LEU A 59 5.56 -6.90 11.32
CA LEU A 59 4.89 -7.46 10.15
C LEU A 59 4.11 -6.39 9.37
N TRP A 60 3.26 -5.62 10.05
CA TRP A 60 2.49 -4.55 9.41
C TRP A 60 3.38 -3.42 8.89
N GLY A 61 4.50 -3.15 9.55
CA GLY A 61 5.51 -2.17 9.13
C GLY A 61 6.30 -2.59 7.90
N SER A 62 6.66 -3.88 7.79
CA SER A 62 7.38 -4.41 6.63
C SER A 62 6.47 -4.75 5.45
N SER A 63 5.17 -4.96 5.70
CA SER A 63 4.21 -5.36 4.66
C SER A 63 4.09 -4.31 3.56
N PRO A 64 4.15 -4.70 2.27
CA PRO A 64 3.96 -3.80 1.14
C PRO A 64 2.48 -3.36 1.08
N GLY A 65 2.24 -2.08 0.79
CA GLY A 65 0.88 -1.56 0.64
C GLY A 65 0.73 -0.09 1.01
N ALA A 66 -0.49 0.43 0.89
CA ALA A 66 -0.83 1.81 1.28
C ALA A 66 -0.53 2.04 2.76
N ALA A 67 0.38 2.99 3.04
CA ALA A 67 0.90 3.25 4.39
C ALA A 67 -0.23 3.46 5.41
N THR A 68 -1.24 4.27 5.05
CA THR A 68 -2.39 4.57 5.90
C THR A 68 -3.27 3.35 6.15
N ALA A 69 -3.43 2.44 5.17
CA ALA A 69 -4.19 1.21 5.39
C ALA A 69 -3.45 0.28 6.36
N MET A 70 -2.13 0.13 6.19
CA MET A 70 -1.31 -0.73 7.04
C MET A 70 -1.23 -0.24 8.48
N THR A 71 -1.16 1.08 8.71
CA THR A 71 -1.15 1.66 10.07
C THR A 71 -2.47 1.45 10.78
N LEU A 72 -3.60 1.62 10.09
CA LEU A 72 -4.93 1.39 10.64
C LEU A 72 -5.19 -0.09 10.91
N MET A 73 -4.74 -0.97 10.02
CA MET A 73 -4.81 -2.42 10.27
C MET A 73 -3.91 -2.83 11.43
N SER A 74 -2.71 -2.26 11.55
CA SER A 74 -1.85 -2.50 12.71
C SER A 74 -2.54 -2.18 14.03
N GLU A 75 -3.15 -0.99 14.14
CA GLU A 75 -3.93 -0.60 15.32
C GLU A 75 -5.06 -1.62 15.59
N ALA A 76 -5.78 -2.01 14.54
CA ALA A 76 -6.88 -2.96 14.62
C ALA A 76 -6.48 -4.36 15.11
N TYR A 77 -5.21 -4.75 14.90
CA TYR A 77 -4.65 -6.04 15.30
C TYR A 77 -3.62 -5.91 16.45
N GLY A 78 -3.71 -4.84 17.25
CA GLY A 78 -2.95 -4.66 18.49
C GLY A 78 -1.47 -4.28 18.30
N GLY A 79 -1.07 -3.88 17.10
CA GLY A 79 0.26 -3.35 16.81
C GLY A 79 0.36 -1.84 17.10
N ASP A 80 1.59 -1.35 17.17
CA ASP A 80 1.86 0.08 17.33
C ASP A 80 1.81 0.79 15.97
N MET A 81 0.67 1.43 15.70
CA MET A 81 0.43 2.15 14.46
C MET A 81 1.47 3.24 14.15
N ARG A 82 2.15 3.80 15.16
CA ARG A 82 3.11 4.90 15.00
C ARG A 82 4.43 4.38 14.48
N LEU A 83 4.88 3.25 15.03
CA LEU A 83 6.07 2.55 14.54
C LEU A 83 5.84 1.99 13.15
N VAL A 84 4.64 1.47 12.85
CA VAL A 84 4.25 1.09 11.49
C VAL A 84 4.29 2.30 10.55
N ALA A 85 3.72 3.43 10.95
CA ALA A 85 3.72 4.65 10.14
C ALA A 85 5.15 5.08 9.81
N PHE A 86 6.02 5.11 10.83
CA PHE A 86 7.43 5.41 10.67
C PHE A 86 8.12 4.47 9.65
N MET A 87 7.94 3.15 9.79
CA MET A 87 8.53 2.17 8.86
C MET A 87 8.02 2.35 7.43
N GLN A 88 6.70 2.52 7.28
CA GLN A 88 6.04 2.69 5.99
C GLN A 88 6.52 3.96 5.28
N TYR A 89 6.57 5.10 5.98
CA TYR A 89 7.05 6.36 5.40
C TYR A 89 8.55 6.36 5.11
N ALA A 90 9.38 5.77 6.00
CA ALA A 90 10.81 5.60 5.75
C ALA A 90 11.04 4.78 4.47
N ARG A 91 10.28 3.70 4.27
CA ARG A 91 10.31 2.90 3.05
C ARG A 91 9.89 3.70 1.82
N VAL A 92 8.79 4.46 1.89
CA VAL A 92 8.35 5.30 0.77
C VAL A 92 9.45 6.28 0.36
N LEU A 93 10.11 6.91 1.33
CA LEU A 93 11.22 7.83 1.07
C LEU A 93 12.41 7.12 0.39
N CYS A 94 12.85 5.98 0.93
CA CYS A 94 13.93 5.19 0.32
C CYS A 94 13.60 4.78 -1.11
N VAL A 95 12.37 4.30 -1.36
CA VAL A 95 11.93 3.91 -2.70
C VAL A 95 11.89 5.10 -3.64
N ALA A 96 11.37 6.25 -3.22
CA ALA A 96 11.36 7.47 -4.04
C ALA A 96 12.77 7.90 -4.45
N ILE A 97 13.71 7.87 -3.49
CA ILE A 97 15.12 8.19 -3.73
C ILE A 97 15.72 7.19 -4.73
N SER A 98 15.58 5.89 -4.50
CA SER A 98 16.14 4.87 -5.40
C SER A 98 15.51 4.89 -6.78
N ALA A 99 14.20 5.08 -6.89
CA ALA A 99 13.53 5.24 -8.17
C ALA A 99 14.04 6.48 -8.93
N THR A 100 14.30 7.59 -8.23
CA THR A 100 14.91 8.78 -8.82
C THR A 100 16.33 8.50 -9.32
N VAL A 101 17.13 7.75 -8.54
CA VAL A 101 18.49 7.35 -8.96
C VAL A 101 18.42 6.45 -10.20
N VAL A 102 17.55 5.44 -10.21
CA VAL A 102 17.35 4.55 -11.36
C VAL A 102 16.88 5.34 -12.58
N ALA A 103 15.91 6.25 -12.43
CA ALA A 103 15.46 7.10 -13.53
C ALA A 103 16.60 7.96 -14.11
N ARG A 104 17.40 8.61 -13.25
CA ARG A 104 18.54 9.44 -13.70
C ARG A 104 19.63 8.64 -14.40
N LEU A 105 19.94 7.43 -13.91
CA LEU A 105 20.93 6.55 -14.53
C LEU A 105 20.53 6.13 -15.96
N TRP A 106 19.23 6.14 -16.26
CA TRP A 106 18.68 5.84 -17.60
C TRP A 106 18.29 7.10 -18.39
N GLY A 107 18.69 8.30 -17.95
CA GLY A 107 18.50 9.55 -18.70
C GLY A 107 17.10 10.15 -18.58
N HIS A 108 16.24 9.62 -17.70
CA HIS A 108 14.91 10.17 -17.46
C HIS A 108 14.96 11.27 -16.39
N ALA A 109 14.62 12.50 -16.78
CA ALA A 109 14.31 13.57 -15.83
C ALA A 109 12.86 13.43 -15.37
N ALA A 110 12.65 13.09 -14.10
CA ALA A 110 11.32 13.07 -13.50
C ALA A 110 10.77 14.52 -13.41
N ASN A 111 9.99 14.93 -14.41
CA ASN A 111 9.25 16.19 -14.39
C ASN A 111 7.78 15.87 -14.06
N GLY A 112 7.47 15.76 -12.77
CA GLY A 112 6.14 15.35 -12.31
C GLY A 112 5.29 16.51 -11.83
N ALA A 113 4.55 17.17 -12.73
CA ALA A 113 3.35 17.89 -12.35
C ALA A 113 2.14 16.99 -12.64
N VAL A 114 1.58 16.39 -11.59
CA VAL A 114 0.41 15.52 -11.72
C VAL A 114 -0.85 16.35 -11.52
N THR A 115 -1.72 16.37 -12.52
CA THR A 115 -3.09 16.85 -12.39
C THR A 115 -3.93 15.74 -11.77
N HIS A 116 -4.43 15.96 -10.56
CA HIS A 116 -5.41 15.05 -9.96
C HIS A 116 -6.71 15.08 -10.77
N GLY A 117 -7.20 13.89 -11.11
CA GLY A 117 -8.35 13.65 -11.99
C GLY A 117 -9.59 14.47 -11.65
N GLY A 118 -10.28 14.88 -12.71
CA GLY A 118 -11.33 15.88 -12.73
C GLY A 118 -12.55 15.57 -11.86
N ALA A 119 -13.31 16.64 -11.61
CA ALA A 119 -14.53 16.62 -10.80
C ALA A 119 -15.51 15.55 -11.30
N GLY A 120 -15.64 14.45 -10.55
CA GLY A 120 -16.72 13.49 -10.74
C GLY A 120 -18.08 14.17 -10.57
N SER A 121 -19.11 13.66 -11.25
CA SER A 121 -20.46 14.20 -11.13
C SER A 121 -20.93 14.21 -9.67
N TRP A 122 -21.67 15.25 -9.25
CA TRP A 122 -22.19 15.34 -7.88
C TRP A 122 -23.08 14.16 -7.50
N ARG A 123 -23.74 13.53 -8.49
CA ARG A 123 -24.49 12.30 -8.30
C ARG A 123 -23.58 11.15 -7.84
N ALA A 124 -22.50 10.88 -8.55
CA ALA A 124 -21.55 9.83 -8.22
C ALA A 124 -20.88 10.07 -6.85
N LEU A 125 -20.61 11.33 -6.51
CA LEU A 125 -20.09 11.71 -5.19
C LEU A 125 -21.08 11.37 -4.07
N ILE A 126 -22.34 11.75 -4.22
CA ILE A 126 -23.38 11.48 -3.21
C ILE A 126 -23.55 9.97 -3.05
N GLU A 127 -23.64 9.21 -4.13
CA GLU A 127 -23.72 7.74 -4.09
C GLU A 127 -22.54 7.13 -3.35
N THR A 128 -21.32 7.57 -3.66
CA THR A 128 -20.09 7.12 -2.99
C THR A 128 -20.12 7.42 -1.48
N VAL A 129 -20.50 8.65 -1.11
CA VAL A 129 -20.56 9.07 0.31
C VAL A 129 -21.64 8.29 1.07
N VAL A 130 -22.79 8.02 0.44
CA VAL A 130 -23.86 7.22 1.03
C VAL A 130 -23.39 5.79 1.28
N VAL A 131 -22.75 5.15 0.30
CA VAL A 131 -22.21 3.80 0.45
C VAL A 131 -21.16 3.74 1.56
N ILE A 132 -20.26 4.73 1.63
CA ILE A 132 -19.29 4.86 2.73
C ILE A 132 -20.00 5.00 4.08
N ALA A 133 -21.02 5.86 4.16
CA ALA A 133 -21.74 6.11 5.40
C ALA A 133 -22.47 4.86 5.90
N VAL A 134 -23.13 4.13 4.99
CA VAL A 134 -23.79 2.85 5.28
C VAL A 134 -22.76 1.81 5.71
N GLY A 135 -21.67 1.65 4.97
CA GLY A 135 -20.60 0.71 5.32
C GLY A 135 -20.01 1.00 6.70
N VAL A 136 -19.73 2.27 7.01
CA VAL A 136 -19.23 2.65 8.34
C VAL A 136 -20.29 2.48 9.43
N ALA A 137 -21.57 2.71 9.14
CA ALA A 137 -22.66 2.47 10.09
C ALA A 137 -22.78 0.99 10.45
N ILE A 138 -22.73 0.10 9.45
CA ILE A 138 -22.74 -1.35 9.66
C ILE A 138 -21.46 -1.78 10.39
N ALA A 139 -20.29 -1.27 10.00
CA ALA A 139 -19.02 -1.58 10.63
C ALA A 139 -18.99 -1.22 12.13
N ARG A 140 -19.61 -0.08 12.51
CA ARG A 140 -19.74 0.33 13.91
C ARG A 140 -20.56 -0.66 14.74
N ARG A 141 -21.57 -1.30 14.15
CA ARG A 141 -22.38 -2.34 14.83
C ARG A 141 -21.65 -3.67 14.99
N LEU A 142 -20.69 -3.96 14.11
CA LEU A 142 -19.93 -5.21 14.14
C LEU A 142 -18.83 -5.24 15.22
N HIS A 143 -18.56 -4.12 15.91
CA HIS A 143 -17.55 -3.98 16.98
C HIS A 143 -16.14 -4.50 16.62
N ARG A 144 -15.82 -4.63 15.32
CA ARG A 144 -14.50 -5.10 14.86
C ARG A 144 -13.62 -3.92 14.44
N PRO A 145 -12.40 -3.77 14.98
CA PRO A 145 -11.53 -2.62 14.71
C PRO A 145 -11.21 -2.40 13.22
N ALA A 146 -11.09 -3.47 12.43
CA ALA A 146 -10.81 -3.39 10.99
C ALA A 146 -12.05 -3.11 10.11
N ALA A 147 -13.27 -3.24 10.65
CA ALA A 147 -14.49 -3.22 9.84
C ALA A 147 -14.76 -1.86 9.19
N GLN A 148 -14.32 -0.76 9.82
CA GLN A 148 -14.57 0.60 9.30
C GLN A 148 -13.80 0.92 8.01
N LEU A 149 -12.72 0.19 7.73
CA LEU A 149 -11.98 0.25 6.47
C LEU A 149 -12.45 -0.85 5.52
N MET A 150 -12.54 -2.10 6.00
CA MET A 150 -12.83 -3.25 5.14
C MET A 150 -14.26 -3.25 4.60
N LEU A 151 -15.26 -2.83 5.39
CA LEU A 151 -16.65 -2.93 4.96
C LEU A 151 -17.02 -1.92 3.87
N PRO A 152 -16.65 -0.62 3.97
CA PRO A 152 -16.81 0.31 2.85
C PRO A 152 -16.08 -0.14 1.59
N LEU A 153 -14.87 -0.72 1.72
CA LEU A 153 -14.12 -1.28 0.60
C LEU A 153 -14.92 -2.39 -0.09
N ILE A 154 -15.36 -3.41 0.66
CA ILE A 154 -16.10 -4.56 0.10
C ILE A 154 -17.40 -4.10 -0.57
N LEU A 155 -18.14 -3.18 0.06
CA LEU A 155 -19.38 -2.64 -0.50
C LEU A 155 -19.14 -1.83 -1.78
N CYS A 156 -18.11 -0.99 -1.79
CA CYS A 156 -17.77 -0.19 -2.97
C CYS A 156 -17.33 -1.08 -4.13
N VAL A 157 -16.50 -2.10 -3.88
CA VAL A 157 -16.09 -3.07 -4.92
C VAL A 157 -17.30 -3.80 -5.49
N ALA A 158 -18.19 -4.32 -4.64
CA ALA A 158 -19.37 -5.07 -5.09
C ALA A 158 -20.34 -4.22 -5.93
N LEU A 159 -20.55 -2.95 -5.54
CA LEU A 159 -21.43 -2.03 -6.27
C LEU A 159 -20.78 -1.48 -7.54
N GLN A 160 -19.46 -1.33 -7.56
CA GLN A 160 -18.72 -0.93 -8.75
C GLN A 160 -18.73 -2.03 -9.81
N ASP A 161 -18.54 -3.30 -9.42
CA ASP A 161 -18.51 -4.43 -10.36
C ASP A 161 -19.87 -4.70 -11.02
N THR A 162 -20.96 -4.40 -10.31
CA THR A 162 -22.33 -4.45 -10.86
C THR A 162 -22.69 -3.23 -11.73
N GLY A 163 -21.79 -2.26 -11.87
CA GLY A 163 -22.04 -1.00 -12.59
C GLY A 163 -23.02 -0.06 -11.89
N MET A 164 -23.44 -0.39 -10.66
CA MET A 164 -24.42 0.40 -9.88
C MET A 164 -23.79 1.63 -9.22
N LEU A 165 -22.46 1.64 -9.05
CA LEU A 165 -21.73 2.72 -8.42
C LEU A 165 -20.51 3.11 -9.25
N VAL A 166 -20.42 4.39 -9.60
CA VAL A 166 -19.17 4.99 -10.08
C VAL A 166 -18.52 5.70 -8.89
N ILE A 167 -17.38 5.20 -8.43
CA ILE A 167 -16.71 5.79 -7.28
C ILE A 167 -16.14 7.15 -7.66
N ALA A 168 -16.64 8.21 -7.02
CA ALA A 168 -16.17 9.58 -7.21
C ALA A 168 -15.60 10.14 -5.91
N LEU A 169 -14.29 10.34 -5.90
CA LEU A 169 -13.53 10.85 -4.75
C LEU A 169 -12.80 12.13 -5.15
N PRO A 170 -13.43 13.31 -5.04
CA PRO A 170 -12.79 14.56 -5.39
C PRO A 170 -11.59 14.82 -4.48
N SER A 171 -10.57 15.48 -5.01
CA SER A 171 -9.28 15.70 -4.33
C SER A 171 -9.44 16.33 -2.94
N TRP A 172 -10.34 17.29 -2.77
CA TRP A 172 -10.60 17.92 -1.46
C TRP A 172 -11.08 16.92 -0.41
N LEU A 173 -11.87 15.92 -0.78
CA LEU A 173 -12.38 14.90 0.16
C LEU A 173 -11.25 13.99 0.61
N LEU A 174 -10.37 13.60 -0.33
CA LEU A 174 -9.17 12.82 -0.02
C LEU A 174 -8.20 13.60 0.86
N ILE A 175 -7.98 14.89 0.58
CA ILE A 175 -7.15 15.76 1.41
C ILE A 175 -7.70 15.78 2.84
N VAL A 176 -8.98 16.06 3.03
CA VAL A 176 -9.60 16.08 4.36
C VAL A 176 -9.49 14.72 5.06
N ALA A 177 -9.75 13.61 4.36
CA ALA A 177 -9.64 12.27 4.92
C ALA A 177 -8.21 11.94 5.37
N TYR A 178 -7.20 12.20 4.52
CA TYR A 178 -5.80 11.99 4.85
C TYR A 178 -5.31 12.93 5.94
N THR A 179 -5.78 14.18 5.99
CA THR A 179 -5.47 15.11 7.08
C THR A 179 -5.99 14.58 8.42
N ILE A 180 -7.25 14.12 8.48
CA ILE A 180 -7.83 13.56 9.72
C ILE A 180 -7.07 12.31 10.17
N LEU A 181 -6.75 11.40 9.24
CA LEU A 181 -6.00 10.18 9.54
C LEU A 181 -4.58 10.50 9.99
N GLY A 182 -3.89 11.40 9.27
CA GLY A 182 -2.54 11.84 9.60
C GLY A 182 -2.46 12.54 10.95
N TRP A 183 -3.43 13.42 11.26
CA TRP A 183 -3.52 14.08 12.57
C TRP A 183 -3.77 13.06 13.69
N GLY A 184 -4.65 12.10 13.46
CA GLY A 184 -4.93 11.02 14.40
C GLY A 184 -3.71 10.14 14.71
N ILE A 185 -2.86 9.87 13.71
CA ILE A 185 -1.59 9.15 13.89
C ILE A 185 -0.56 10.05 14.58
N GLY A 186 -0.39 11.27 14.09
CA GLY A 186 0.62 12.24 14.52
C GLY A 186 0.50 12.63 15.99
N LEU A 187 -0.72 12.92 16.46
CA LEU A 187 -0.98 13.27 17.87
C LEU A 187 -0.63 12.15 18.86
N ARG A 188 -0.51 10.91 18.41
CA ARG A 188 -0.20 9.75 19.27
C ARG A 188 1.29 9.52 19.43
N PHE A 189 2.15 10.24 18.69
CA PHE A 189 3.60 10.17 18.86
C PHE A 189 4.00 10.76 20.20
N THR A 190 4.75 9.99 20.97
CA THR A 190 5.34 10.43 22.24
C THR A 190 6.87 10.46 22.11
N PRO A 191 7.58 11.22 22.96
CA PRO A 191 9.05 11.25 22.95
C PRO A 191 9.69 9.87 23.11
N ALA A 192 9.06 8.97 23.86
CA ALA A 192 9.51 7.59 24.03
C ALA A 192 9.46 6.81 22.70
N ILE A 193 8.38 6.96 21.94
CA ILE A 193 8.17 6.29 20.65
C ILE A 193 9.12 6.85 19.61
N VAL A 194 9.31 8.17 19.57
CA VAL A 194 10.27 8.81 18.66
C VAL A 194 11.69 8.31 18.94
N ARG A 195 12.08 8.22 20.22
CA ARG A 195 13.39 7.65 20.61
C ARG A 195 13.52 6.19 20.18
N HIS A 196 12.48 5.38 20.34
CA HIS A 196 12.49 3.99 19.90
C HIS A 196 12.62 3.88 18.38
N ALA A 197 11.80 4.63 17.63
CA ALA A 197 11.88 4.70 16.17
C ALA A 197 13.27 5.13 15.69
N ALA A 198 13.87 6.16 16.31
CA ALA A 198 15.21 6.63 15.98
C ALA A 198 16.30 5.56 16.23
N LYS A 199 16.22 4.83 17.35
CA LYS A 199 17.14 3.72 17.64
C LYS A 199 16.96 2.55 16.67
N SER A 200 15.73 2.28 16.23
CA SER A 200 15.40 1.21 15.29
C SER A 200 15.66 1.61 13.83
N MET A 201 15.86 2.89 13.52
CA MET A 201 16.11 3.42 12.18
C MET A 201 17.17 2.65 11.38
N PRO A 202 18.40 2.38 11.87
CA PRO A 202 19.40 1.65 11.09
C PRO A 202 18.94 0.24 10.71
N PHE A 203 18.24 -0.47 11.59
CA PHE A 203 17.70 -1.80 11.31
C PHE A 203 16.54 -1.75 10.31
N VAL A 204 15.68 -0.73 10.42
CA VAL A 204 14.58 -0.50 9.47
C VAL A 204 15.14 -0.17 8.08
N LEU A 205 16.15 0.71 8.00
CA LEU A 205 16.84 1.02 6.75
C LEU A 205 17.53 -0.20 6.14
N LEU A 206 18.18 -1.03 6.96
CA LEU A 206 18.79 -2.28 6.51
C LEU A 206 17.73 -3.23 5.93
N ALA A 207 16.60 -3.42 6.64
CA ALA A 207 15.51 -4.26 6.17
C ALA A 207 14.90 -3.74 4.85
N ILE A 208 14.72 -2.42 4.74
CA ILE A 208 14.27 -1.76 3.51
C ILE A 208 15.29 -2.00 2.39
N GLY A 209 16.59 -1.78 2.65
CA GLY A 209 17.66 -2.00 1.68
C GLY A 209 17.73 -3.44 1.18
N CYS A 210 17.62 -4.42 2.08
CA CYS A 210 17.53 -5.83 1.71
C CYS A 210 16.29 -6.11 0.84
N LEU A 211 15.12 -5.59 1.22
CA LEU A 211 13.89 -5.79 0.46
C LEU A 211 13.97 -5.14 -0.93
N MET A 212 14.59 -3.97 -1.04
CA MET A 212 14.82 -3.29 -2.31
C MET A 212 15.83 -4.02 -3.18
N ALA A 213 16.90 -4.58 -2.61
CA ALA A 213 17.86 -5.39 -3.34
C ALA A 213 17.20 -6.66 -3.90
N VAL A 214 16.40 -7.35 -3.08
CA VAL A 214 15.62 -8.52 -3.49
C VAL A 214 14.62 -8.17 -4.61
N SER A 215 13.94 -7.02 -4.48
CA SER A 215 13.01 -6.53 -5.51
C SER A 215 13.73 -6.15 -6.81
N GLY A 216 14.95 -5.61 -6.72
CA GLY A 216 15.81 -5.31 -7.86
C GLY A 216 16.29 -6.57 -8.60
N ILE A 217 16.59 -7.65 -7.86
CA ILE A 217 16.90 -8.95 -8.47
C ILE A 217 15.70 -9.47 -9.26
N MET A 218 14.50 -9.43 -8.67
CA MET A 218 13.27 -9.82 -9.37
C MET A 218 12.99 -8.93 -10.59
N ALA A 219 13.23 -7.61 -10.48
CA ALA A 219 13.11 -6.70 -11.61
C ALA A 219 14.06 -7.09 -12.75
N ALA A 220 15.31 -7.46 -12.46
CA ALA A 220 16.26 -7.90 -13.48
C ALA A 220 15.83 -9.20 -14.18
N ILE A 221 15.13 -10.09 -13.48
CA ILE A 221 14.52 -11.30 -14.08
C ILE A 221 13.40 -10.89 -15.04
N LEU A 222 12.49 -10.01 -14.59
CA LEU A 222 11.37 -9.52 -15.42
C LEU A 222 11.83 -8.78 -16.68
N VAL A 223 12.89 -7.96 -16.60
CA VAL A 223 13.46 -7.28 -17.78
C VAL A 223 13.87 -8.29 -18.86
N ARG A 224 14.38 -9.46 -18.46
CA ARG A 224 14.83 -10.48 -19.42
C ARG A 224 13.70 -11.32 -19.99
N TRP A 225 12.60 -11.50 -19.26
CA TRP A 225 11.54 -12.43 -19.64
C TRP A 225 10.32 -11.73 -20.25
N GLU A 226 9.97 -10.54 -19.74
CA GLU A 226 8.80 -9.76 -20.19
C GLU A 226 9.17 -8.59 -21.12
N HIS A 227 10.45 -8.43 -21.47
CA HIS A 227 10.95 -7.36 -22.35
C HIS A 227 10.53 -5.93 -21.93
N VAL A 228 10.22 -5.72 -20.66
CA VAL A 228 9.87 -4.40 -20.09
C VAL A 228 11.12 -3.57 -19.76
N THR A 229 10.96 -2.25 -19.70
CA THR A 229 12.08 -1.36 -19.34
C THR A 229 12.54 -1.61 -17.89
N PRO A 230 13.85 -1.44 -17.57
CA PRO A 230 14.35 -1.63 -16.21
C PRO A 230 13.64 -0.80 -15.15
N LEU A 231 13.23 0.42 -15.52
CA LEU A 231 12.43 1.28 -14.65
C LEU A 231 11.03 0.72 -14.44
N THR A 232 10.35 0.23 -15.48
CA THR A 232 9.05 -0.47 -15.36
C THR A 232 9.15 -1.66 -14.42
N ALA A 233 10.12 -2.55 -14.64
CA ALA A 233 10.28 -3.74 -13.81
C ALA A 233 10.60 -3.38 -12.35
N PHE A 234 11.48 -2.39 -12.12
CA PHE A 234 11.82 -1.92 -10.78
C PHE A 234 10.62 -1.32 -10.06
N LEU A 235 9.85 -0.45 -10.73
CA LEU A 235 8.66 0.16 -10.14
C LEU A 235 7.58 -0.90 -9.86
N ALA A 236 7.41 -1.87 -10.75
CA ALA A 236 6.45 -2.96 -10.58
C ALA A 236 6.78 -3.88 -9.38
N THR A 237 8.06 -4.22 -9.16
CA THR A 237 8.48 -5.10 -8.05
C THR A 237 8.75 -4.34 -6.75
N SER A 238 8.98 -3.03 -6.81
CA SER A 238 9.38 -2.24 -5.66
C SER A 238 8.32 -2.28 -4.55
N PRO A 239 8.72 -2.49 -3.28
CA PRO A 239 7.81 -2.57 -2.13
C PRO A 239 7.24 -1.19 -1.73
N GLY A 240 7.37 -0.16 -2.58
CA GLY A 240 7.00 1.23 -2.30
C GLY A 240 5.52 1.48 -2.04
N GLY A 241 5.23 2.71 -1.62
CA GLY A 241 3.85 3.21 -1.55
C GLY A 241 3.29 3.33 -2.96
N GLU A 242 2.16 2.67 -3.21
CA GLU A 242 1.46 2.63 -4.50
C GLU A 242 1.33 4.02 -5.12
N ASP A 243 0.94 5.01 -4.33
CA ASP A 243 0.78 6.41 -4.75
C ASP A 243 2.10 7.00 -5.31
N THR A 244 3.22 6.76 -4.63
CA THR A 244 4.52 7.29 -5.04
C THR A 244 5.01 6.63 -6.32
N VAL A 245 4.83 5.31 -6.43
CA VAL A 245 5.24 4.59 -7.63
C VAL A 245 4.36 4.98 -8.82
N ALA A 246 3.06 5.18 -8.61
CA ALA A 246 2.15 5.67 -9.64
C ALA A 246 2.57 7.06 -10.15
N ILE A 247 2.93 7.98 -9.25
CA ILE A 247 3.43 9.32 -9.62
C ILE A 247 4.71 9.22 -10.45
N ILE A 248 5.65 8.37 -10.05
CA ILE A 248 6.92 8.20 -10.77
C ILE A 248 6.68 7.58 -12.14
N ALA A 249 5.85 6.52 -12.22
CA ALA A 249 5.50 5.89 -13.48
C ALA A 249 4.81 6.87 -14.45
N ALA A 250 3.89 7.68 -13.96
CA ALA A 250 3.21 8.71 -14.76
C ALA A 250 4.16 9.82 -15.27
N SER A 251 5.26 10.06 -14.56
CA SER A 251 6.23 11.11 -14.88
C SER A 251 7.32 10.64 -15.85
N CYS A 252 7.31 9.36 -16.27
CA CYS A 252 8.34 8.76 -17.11
C CYS A 252 7.72 8.19 -18.41
N PRO A 253 8.11 8.68 -19.60
CA PRO A 253 7.50 8.27 -20.87
C PRO A 253 7.63 6.78 -21.21
N ASP A 254 8.76 6.15 -20.85
CA ASP A 254 9.08 4.78 -21.24
C ASP A 254 8.67 3.73 -20.18
N VAL A 255 7.74 4.10 -19.29
CA VAL A 255 7.22 3.21 -18.24
C VAL A 255 5.86 2.66 -18.65
N ASN A 256 5.71 1.33 -18.65
CA ASN A 256 4.40 0.70 -18.79
C ASN A 256 3.62 0.87 -17.48
N MET A 257 2.86 1.95 -17.39
CA MET A 257 2.10 2.28 -16.19
C MET A 257 1.03 1.24 -15.88
N SER A 258 0.35 0.68 -16.88
CA SER A 258 -0.67 -0.34 -16.69
C SER A 258 -0.10 -1.58 -15.98
N PHE A 259 1.03 -2.09 -16.47
CA PHE A 259 1.72 -3.23 -15.86
C PHE A 259 2.17 -2.94 -14.42
N VAL A 260 2.77 -1.78 -14.18
CA VAL A 260 3.24 -1.35 -12.86
C VAL A 260 2.09 -1.24 -11.86
N MET A 261 0.97 -0.65 -12.28
CA MET A 261 -0.20 -0.51 -11.41
C MET A 261 -0.87 -1.85 -11.16
N ALA A 262 -1.01 -2.72 -12.16
CA ALA A 262 -1.55 -4.06 -11.99
C ALA A 262 -0.76 -4.86 -10.93
N MET A 263 0.57 -4.94 -11.07
CA MET A 263 1.46 -5.62 -10.10
C MET A 263 1.26 -5.10 -8.67
N GLN A 264 1.21 -3.77 -8.51
CA GLN A 264 1.11 -3.15 -7.19
C GLN A 264 -0.25 -3.31 -6.55
N THR A 265 -1.33 -3.14 -7.32
CA THR A 265 -2.68 -3.31 -6.80
C THR A 265 -2.93 -4.76 -6.42
N VAL A 266 -2.54 -5.74 -7.24
CA VAL A 266 -2.70 -7.17 -6.91
C VAL A 266 -1.97 -7.52 -5.63
N ARG A 267 -0.71 -7.08 -5.51
CA ARG A 267 0.08 -7.24 -4.28
C ARG A 267 -0.62 -6.62 -3.07
N PHE A 268 -1.07 -5.38 -3.20
CA PHE A 268 -1.74 -4.67 -2.12
C PHE A 268 -3.02 -5.38 -1.67
N VAL A 269 -3.82 -5.85 -2.62
CA VAL A 269 -5.05 -6.61 -2.37
C VAL A 269 -4.75 -7.93 -1.66
N LEU A 270 -3.78 -8.70 -2.17
CA LEU A 270 -3.37 -9.94 -1.54
C LEU A 270 -2.91 -9.69 -0.10
N VAL A 271 -2.08 -8.67 0.15
CA VAL A 271 -1.63 -8.31 1.51
C VAL A 271 -2.79 -7.84 2.38
N LEU A 272 -3.75 -7.08 1.83
CA LEU A 272 -4.88 -6.59 2.60
C LEU A 272 -5.80 -7.72 3.07
N PHE A 273 -6.06 -8.71 2.22
CA PHE A 273 -6.91 -9.85 2.56
C PHE A 273 -6.16 -10.93 3.37
N THR A 274 -4.89 -11.19 3.07
CA THR A 274 -4.09 -12.22 3.77
C THR A 274 -3.41 -11.69 5.04
N GLY A 275 -3.15 -10.39 5.12
CA GLY A 275 -2.44 -9.71 6.21
C GLY A 275 -3.00 -10.01 7.60
N PRO A 276 -4.33 -9.97 7.82
CA PRO A 276 -4.94 -10.42 9.08
C PRO A 276 -4.62 -11.87 9.45
N GLY A 277 -4.58 -12.77 8.46
CA GLY A 277 -4.22 -14.17 8.64
C GLY A 277 -2.75 -14.32 9.03
N LEU A 278 -1.86 -13.64 8.30
CA LEU A 278 -0.42 -13.62 8.57
C LEU A 278 -0.12 -13.02 9.95
N ALA A 279 -0.77 -11.92 10.33
CA ALA A 279 -0.61 -11.30 11.64
C ALA A 279 -1.02 -12.23 12.79
N ARG A 280 -2.14 -12.96 12.64
CA ARG A 280 -2.58 -13.97 13.62
C ARG A 280 -1.62 -15.15 13.72
N LEU A 281 -1.11 -15.62 12.59
CA LEU A 281 -0.13 -16.70 12.56
C LEU A 281 1.16 -16.26 13.25
N PHE A 282 1.67 -15.08 12.93
CA PHE A 282 2.88 -14.52 13.55
C PHE A 282 2.74 -14.30 15.06
N ALA A 283 1.59 -13.80 15.52
CA ALA A 283 1.32 -13.64 16.94
C ALA A 283 1.40 -14.97 17.71
N ARG A 284 1.08 -16.11 17.07
CA ARG A 284 1.22 -17.45 17.66
C ARG A 284 2.66 -17.97 17.69
N TRP A 285 3.49 -17.57 16.73
CA TRP A 285 4.88 -18.04 16.61
C TRP A 285 5.87 -17.22 17.44
N LEU A 286 5.50 -15.99 17.82
CA LEU A 286 6.31 -15.07 18.62
C LEU A 286 5.83 -14.97 20.08
N ALA A 287 4.76 -15.68 20.46
CA ALA A 287 4.31 -15.87 21.84
C ALA A 287 5.07 -17.04 22.49
#